data_AF-A0A2G9MVJ0-F1
#
_entry.id   AF-A0A2G9MVJ0-F1
#
_cell.length_a   1.000
_cell.length_b   1.000
_cell.length_c   1.000
_cell.angle_alpha   90.00
_cell.angle_beta   90.00
_cell.angle_gamma   90.00
#
_symmetry.space_group_name_H-M   'P 1'
#
loop_
_entity.id
_entity.type
_entity.pdbx_description
1 polymer ?
#
loop_
_entity_poly.entity_id
_entity_poly.type
_entity_poly.pdbx_seq_one_letter_code
_entity_poly.pdbx_strand_id
1 'polypeptide(L)' 'MVYAVINISDYANRILKIIKAKYDLRDKSQAIDMMAEQYGGGILEPELRPEYVEKMRKVQKET' A
#
# COMPACT_ATOMS: atom_id res chain seq x y z
N MET A 1 -6.32 9.72 -7.02
CA MET A 1 -7.32 8.97 -6.22
C MET A 1 -7.98 7.95 -7.13
N VAL A 2 -8.01 6.69 -6.73
CA VAL A 2 -8.58 5.58 -7.51
C VAL A 2 -9.72 4.96 -6.69
N TYR A 3 -10.81 4.59 -7.34
CA TYR A 3 -11.94 3.91 -6.71
C TYR A 3 -12.04 2.49 -7.23
N ALA A 4 -12.20 1.52 -6.32
CA ALA A 4 -12.38 0.12 -6.65
C ALA A 4 -13.50 -0.47 -5.79
N VAL A 5 -14.35 -1.27 -6.42
CA VAL A 5 -15.31 -2.13 -5.72
C VAL A 5 -14.67 -3.50 -5.62
N ILE A 6 -14.52 -4.01 -4.39
CA ILE A 6 -13.89 -5.30 -4.11
C ILE A 6 -14.80 -6.17 -3.27
N ASN A 7 -14.76 -7.48 -3.50
CA ASN A 7 -15.34 -8.47 -2.61
C ASN A 7 -14.24 -9.01 -1.70
N ILE A 8 -14.48 -8.99 -0.40
CA ILE A 8 -13.55 -9.50 0.62
C ILE A 8 -14.28 -10.44 1.56
N SER A 9 -13.55 -11.37 2.18
CA SER A 9 -14.12 -12.25 3.18
C SER A 9 -14.48 -11.49 4.47
N ASP A 10 -15.41 -12.04 5.26
CA ASP A 10 -15.75 -11.51 6.58
C ASP A 10 -14.53 -11.42 7.50
N TYR A 11 -13.63 -12.38 7.39
CA TYR A 11 -12.38 -12.40 8.13
C TYR A 11 -11.48 -11.21 7.76
N ALA A 12 -11.27 -10.94 6.47
CA ALA A 12 -10.50 -9.80 6.00
C ALA A 12 -11.12 -8.47 6.46
N ASN A 13 -12.45 -8.35 6.39
CA ASN A 13 -13.18 -7.17 6.88
C ASN A 13 -12.99 -6.94 8.40
N ARG A 14 -12.92 -8.01 9.21
CA ARG A 14 -12.62 -7.92 10.65
C ARG A 14 -11.19 -7.44 10.89
N ILE A 15 -10.22 -7.98 10.16
CA ILE A 15 -8.82 -7.51 10.25
C ILE A 15 -8.73 -6.02 9.92
N LEU A 16 -9.34 -5.57 8.82
CA LEU A 16 -9.33 -4.15 8.43
C LEU A 16 -9.92 -3.23 9.52
N LYS A 17 -10.97 -3.67 10.22
CA LYS A 17 -11.52 -2.91 11.37
C LYS A 17 -10.53 -2.81 12.53
N ILE A 18 -9.82 -3.88 12.85
CA ILE A 18 -8.81 -3.91 13.92
C ILE A 18 -7.65 -2.98 13.56
N ILE A 19 -7.14 -3.05 12.32
CA ILE A 19 -6.05 -2.19 11.84
C ILE A 19 -6.49 -0.72 11.87
N LYS A 20 -7.66 -0.41 11.33
CA LYS A 20 -8.23 0.94 11.37
C LYS A 20 -8.26 1.48 12.80
N ALA A 21 -8.75 0.70 13.77
CA ALA A 21 -8.81 1.12 15.17
C ALA A 21 -7.42 1.27 15.81
N LYS A 22 -6.51 0.32 15.55
CA LYS A 22 -5.16 0.29 16.12
C LYS A 22 -4.33 1.51 15.72
N TYR A 23 -4.49 1.99 14.48
CA TYR A 23 -3.72 3.10 13.92
C TYR A 23 -4.55 4.39 13.81
N ASP A 24 -5.72 4.45 14.44
CA ASP A 24 -6.66 5.59 14.42
C ASP A 24 -6.96 6.13 12.99
N LEU A 25 -7.16 5.20 12.05
CA LEU A 25 -7.39 5.53 10.64
C LEU A 25 -8.83 5.97 10.41
N ARG A 26 -9.02 6.89 9.47
CA ARG A 26 -10.32 7.49 9.15
C ARG A 26 -11.28 6.48 8.53
N ASP A 27 -10.80 5.65 7.61
CA ASP A 27 -11.60 4.69 6.87
C ASP A 27 -10.85 3.38 6.57
N LYS A 28 -11.53 2.45 5.91
CA LYS A 28 -10.95 1.15 5.55
C LYS A 28 -9.99 1.25 4.37
N SER A 29 -10.11 2.28 3.54
CA SER A 29 -9.20 2.49 2.41
C SER A 29 -7.81 2.81 2.91
N GLN A 30 -7.69 3.70 3.92
CA GLN A 30 -6.42 3.98 4.58
C GLN A 30 -5.79 2.72 5.22
N ALA A 31 -6.62 1.83 5.78
CA ALA A 31 -6.12 0.56 6.32
C ALA A 31 -5.58 -0.37 5.22
N ILE A 32 -6.24 -0.41 4.06
CA ILE A 32 -5.78 -1.17 2.89
C ILE A 32 -4.46 -0.59 2.37
N ASP A 33 -4.37 0.74 2.23
CA ASP A 33 -3.16 1.42 1.75
C ASP A 33 -1.96 1.14 2.67
N MET A 34 -2.16 1.27 3.99
CA MET A 34 -1.12 0.95 4.98
C MET A 34 -0.67 -0.52 4.90
N MET A 35 -1.62 -1.45 4.74
CA MET A 35 -1.27 -2.86 4.56
C MET A 35 -0.49 -3.09 3.26
N ALA A 36 -0.86 -2.42 2.17
CA ALA A 36 -0.16 -2.52 0.89
C ALA A 36 1.26 -1.98 0.98
N GLU A 37 1.49 -0.86 1.68
CA GLU A 37 2.83 -0.32 1.93
C GLU A 37 3.69 -1.28 2.76
N GLN A 38 3.14 -1.80 3.87
CA GLN A 38 3.84 -2.74 4.75
C GLN A 38 4.19 -4.05 4.04
N TYR A 39 3.28 -4.56 3.21
CA TYR A 39 3.47 -5.78 2.43
C TYR A 39 4.39 -5.56 1.23
N GLY A 40 4.33 -4.38 0.61
CA GLY A 40 5.17 -3.97 -0.52
C GLY A 40 6.66 -4.02 -0.19
N GLY A 41 7.06 -3.65 1.02
CA GLY A 41 8.45 -3.74 1.47
C GLY A 41 9.04 -5.17 1.47
N GLY A 42 8.19 -6.19 1.57
CA GLY A 42 8.57 -7.62 1.58
C GLY A 42 8.39 -8.36 0.26
N ILE A 43 7.58 -7.84 -0.67
CA ILE A 43 7.25 -8.50 -1.95
C ILE A 43 7.81 -7.78 -3.17
N LEU A 44 7.98 -6.47 -3.11
CA LEU A 44 8.56 -5.74 -4.22
C LEU A 44 10.03 -6.13 -4.34
N GLU A 45 10.36 -6.76 -5.48
CA GLU A 45 11.73 -6.90 -5.95
C GLU A 45 12.45 -5.54 -5.86
N PRO A 46 13.77 -5.50 -5.60
CA PRO A 46 14.51 -4.25 -5.39
C PRO A 46 14.22 -3.18 -6.45
N GLU A 47 14.00 -3.60 -7.69
CA GLU A 47 13.74 -2.75 -8.87
C GLU A 47 12.36 -2.06 -8.86
N LEU A 48 11.38 -2.64 -8.16
CA LEU A 48 10.00 -2.13 -8.07
C LEU A 48 9.74 -1.33 -6.78
N ARG A 49 10.75 -1.21 -5.91
CA ARG A 49 10.65 -0.39 -4.72
C ARG A 49 10.54 1.09 -5.12
N PRO A 50 9.62 1.87 -4.54
CA PRO A 50 9.43 3.28 -4.89
C PRO A 50 10.73 4.10 -4.85
N GLU A 51 11.60 3.80 -3.87
CA GLU A 51 12.90 4.43 -3.68
C GLU A 51 13.87 4.21 -4.87
N TYR A 52 13.81 3.06 -5.51
CA TYR A 52 14.66 2.69 -6.64
C TYR A 52 14.09 3.21 -7.96
N VAL A 53 12.76 3.21 -8.12
CA VAL A 53 12.09 3.84 -9.26
C VAL A 53 12.41 5.34 -9.33
N GLU A 54 12.39 6.04 -8.19
CA GLU A 54 12.73 7.47 -8.15
C GLU A 54 14.22 7.73 -8.43
N LYS A 55 15.12 6.85 -7.99
CA LYS A 55 16.55 6.94 -8.38
C LYS A 55 16.73 6.78 -9.89
N MET A 56 16.08 5.78 -10.50
CA MET A 56 16.17 5.53 -11.95
C MET A 56 15.59 6.70 -12.77
N ARG A 57 14.48 7.29 -12.35
CA ARG A 57 13.89 8.47 -13.01
C ARG A 57 14.80 9.69 -13.00
N LYS A 58 15.62 9.87 -11.96
CA LYS A 58 16.61 10.97 -11.91
C LYS A 58 17.71 10.76 -12.94
N VAL A 59 18.28 9.55 -12.99
CA VAL A 59 19.32 9.19 -13.98
C VAL A 59 18.83 9.38 -15.41
N GLN A 60 17.57 9.03 -15.69
CA GLN A 60 16.97 9.16 -17.03
C GLN A 60 16.66 10.62 -17.43
N LYS A 61 16.57 11.56 -16.48
CA LYS A 61 16.38 12.99 -16.77
C LYS A 61 17.70 13.74 -16.98
N GLU A 62 18.81 13.16 -16.57
CA GLU A 62 20.16 13.74 -16.66
C GLU A 62 20.93 13.24 -17.91
N THR A 63 20.32 12.38 -18.74
CA THR A 63 20.82 11.92 -20.05
C THR A 63 19.92 12.45 -21.16
#